data_AF-A0A0S6X2U5-F1
#
_entry.id   AF-A0A0S6X2U5-F1
#
_cell.length_a   1.000
_cell.length_b   1.000
_cell.length_c   1.000
_cell.angle_alpha   90.00
_cell.angle_beta   90.00
_cell.angle_gamma   90.00
#
_symmetry.space_group_name_H-M   'P 1'
#
loop_
_entity.id
_entity.type
_entity.pdbx_description
1 polymer ?
#
loop_
_entity_poly.entity_id
_entity_poly.type
_entity_poly.pdbx_seq_one_letter_code
_entity_poly.pdbx_strand_id
1 'polypeptide(L)'
;MAVLAVIWNGFGCLDYLMTVTRNAGYLSAFPREYVAYLDTLPLWLVGFWALGVGGGLAGALLLLRRARLAASAFGISLLGLAVTSVYQWSDAEAPASSIADVRSAARSG
;
A
#
# COMPACT_ATOMS: atom_id res chain seq x y z
N MET A 1 6.27 -4.18 -0.06
CA MET A 1 6.75 -3.71 1.26
C MET A 1 5.64 -3.24 2.19
N ALA A 2 4.62 -2.49 1.72
CA ALA A 2 3.53 -2.02 2.59
C ALA A 2 2.76 -3.15 3.32
N VAL A 3 2.44 -4.26 2.62
CA VAL A 3 1.77 -5.41 3.24
C VAL A 3 2.61 -6.05 4.35
N LEU A 4 3.92 -6.22 4.11
CA LEU A 4 4.84 -6.75 5.11
C LEU A 4 4.94 -5.83 6.34
N ALA A 5 4.95 -4.50 6.11
CA ALA A 5 4.93 -3.53 7.20
C ALA A 5 3.63 -3.60 8.01
N VAL A 6 2.47 -3.83 7.37
CA VAL A 6 1.20 -4.02 8.08
C VAL A 6 1.23 -5.30 8.92
N ILE A 7 1.72 -6.41 8.36
CA ILE A 7 1.83 -7.68 9.09
C ILE A 7 2.76 -7.53 10.29
N TRP A 8 3.95 -6.97 10.09
CA TRP A 8 4.94 -6.79 11.15
C TRP A 8 4.42 -5.91 12.30
N ASN A 9 3.85 -4.75 11.97
CA ASN A 9 3.29 -3.86 12.99
C ASN A 9 2.01 -4.42 13.63
N GLY A 10 1.24 -5.23 12.88
CA GLY A 10 0.09 -5.96 13.41
C GLY A 10 0.51 -6.98 14.47
N PHE A 11 1.59 -7.74 14.22
CA PHE A 11 2.18 -8.62 15.23
C PHE A 11 2.64 -7.84 16.47
N GLY A 12 3.32 -6.71 16.29
CA GLY A 12 3.74 -5.85 17.42
C GLY A 12 2.55 -5.33 18.24
N CYS A 13 1.44 -4.94 17.58
CA CYS A 13 0.22 -4.53 18.28
C CYS A 13 -0.45 -5.69 19.03
N LEU A 14 -0.44 -6.90 18.44
CA LEU A 14 -1.00 -8.08 19.08
C LEU A 14 -0.19 -8.49 20.31
N ASP A 15 1.14 -8.54 20.20
CA ASP A 15 2.05 -8.79 21.31
C ASP A 15 1.84 -7.76 22.43
N TYR A 16 1.81 -6.47 22.08
CA TYR A 16 1.48 -5.40 23.02
C TYR A 16 0.18 -5.67 23.78
N LEU A 17 -0.89 -5.99 23.05
CA LEU A 17 -2.19 -6.20 23.66
C LEU A 17 -2.18 -7.43 24.58
N MET A 18 -1.62 -8.55 24.12
CA MET A 18 -1.56 -9.79 24.91
C MET A 18 -0.69 -9.66 26.15
N THR A 19 0.43 -8.96 26.03
CA THR A 19 1.38 -8.70 27.11
C THR A 19 0.80 -7.76 28.16
N VAL A 20 0.24 -6.62 27.76
CA VAL A 20 -0.33 -5.63 28.69
C VAL A 20 -1.62 -6.10 29.35
N THR A 21 -2.44 -6.89 28.64
CA THR A 21 -3.66 -7.51 29.23
C THR A 21 -3.36 -8.74 30.08
N ARG A 22 -2.09 -9.14 30.21
CA ARG A 22 -1.65 -10.34 30.89
C ARG A 22 -2.41 -11.60 30.48
N ASN A 23 -2.51 -11.82 29.17
CA ASN A 23 -3.14 -13.01 28.65
C ASN A 23 -2.38 -14.26 29.12
N ALA A 24 -3.00 -15.09 29.95
CA ALA A 24 -2.36 -16.24 30.58
C ALA A 24 -1.88 -17.28 29.56
N GLY A 25 -2.63 -17.51 28.48
CA GLY A 25 -2.24 -18.47 27.43
C GLY A 25 -1.10 -17.97 26.56
N TYR A 26 -1.01 -16.65 26.34
CA TYR A 26 0.11 -16.04 25.63
C TYR A 26 1.38 -16.06 26.50
N LEU A 27 1.26 -15.60 27.75
CA LEU A 27 2.39 -15.49 28.66
C LEU A 27 2.90 -16.85 29.17
N SER A 28 2.08 -17.91 29.14
CA SER A 28 2.54 -19.26 29.51
C SER A 28 3.63 -19.81 28.59
N ALA A 29 3.78 -19.25 27.39
CA ALA A 29 4.86 -19.62 26.47
C ALA A 29 6.22 -18.98 26.83
N PHE A 30 6.24 -18.02 27.77
CA PHE A 30 7.44 -17.30 28.17
C PHE A 30 7.96 -17.74 29.54
N PRO A 31 9.28 -17.57 29.82
CA PRO A 31 9.85 -17.81 31.13
C PRO A 31 9.21 -16.93 32.21
N ARG A 32 9.09 -17.45 33.45
CA ARG A 32 8.48 -16.72 34.56
C ARG A 32 9.26 -15.46 34.94
N GLU A 33 10.58 -15.48 34.74
CA GLU A 33 11.47 -14.34 34.97
C GLU A 33 11.14 -13.19 34.01
N TYR A 34 10.76 -13.49 32.77
CA TYR A 34 10.34 -12.47 31.80
C TYR A 34 9.02 -11.83 32.23
N VAL A 35 8.05 -12.62 32.68
CA VAL A 35 6.77 -12.10 33.17
C VAL A 35 6.97 -11.21 34.40
N ALA A 36 7.83 -11.61 35.34
CA ALA A 36 8.18 -10.78 36.49
C ALA A 36 8.88 -9.47 36.08
N TYR A 37 9.69 -9.48 35.02
CA TYR A 37 10.31 -8.28 34.47
C TYR A 37 9.26 -7.30 33.91
N LEU A 38 8.22 -7.79 33.23
CA LEU A 38 7.13 -6.95 32.73
C LEU A 38 6.48 -6.12 33.85
N ASP A 39 6.39 -6.69 35.05
CA ASP A 39 5.80 -6.06 36.23
C ASP A 39 6.66 -4.91 36.78
N THR A 40 7.93 -4.86 36.41
CA THR A 40 8.85 -3.78 36.75
C THR A 40 8.87 -2.65 35.72
N LEU A 41 8.20 -2.83 34.56
CA LEU A 41 8.21 -1.83 33.50
C LEU A 41 7.43 -0.57 33.93
N PRO A 42 8.03 0.62 33.79
CA PRO A 42 7.34 1.84 34.12
C PRO A 42 6.27 2.18 33.08
N LEU A 43 5.17 2.80 33.54
CA LEU A 43 4.00 3.06 32.69
C LEU A 43 4.31 3.95 31.47
N TRP A 44 5.24 4.91 31.61
CA TRP A 44 5.65 5.77 30.50
C TRP A 44 6.29 4.96 29.37
N LEU A 45 7.08 3.94 29.69
CA LEU A 45 7.73 3.07 28.71
C LEU A 45 6.69 2.21 27.98
N VAL A 46 5.72 1.66 28.72
CA VAL A 46 4.57 0.95 28.14
C VAL A 46 3.78 1.87 27.21
N GLY A 47 3.59 3.13 27.58
CA GLY A 47 2.95 4.15 26.73
C GLY A 47 3.71 4.41 25.43
N PHE A 48 5.03 4.61 25.48
CA PHE A 48 5.84 4.77 24.25
C PHE A 48 5.87 3.51 23.40
N TRP A 49 5.84 2.33 24.02
CA TRP A 49 5.75 1.07 23.30
C TRP A 49 4.44 0.98 22.51
N ALA A 50 3.31 1.36 23.13
CA ALA A 50 2.01 1.46 22.46
C ALA A 50 2.06 2.40 21.24
N LEU A 51 2.70 3.56 21.40
CA LEU A 51 2.87 4.53 20.30
C LEU A 51 3.78 3.99 19.19
N GLY A 52 4.82 3.23 19.52
CA GLY A 52 5.71 2.61 18.54
C GLY A 52 4.97 1.63 17.64
N VAL A 53 4.28 0.65 18.24
CA VAL A 53 3.56 -0.39 17.48
C VAL A 53 2.30 0.18 16.81
N GLY A 54 1.53 1.01 17.52
CA GLY A 54 0.29 1.61 17.01
C GLY A 54 0.56 2.64 15.92
N GLY A 55 1.56 3.51 16.11
CA GLY A 55 2.00 4.48 15.11
C GLY A 55 2.56 3.80 13.86
N GLY A 56 3.35 2.74 14.04
CA GLY A 56 3.86 1.93 12.94
C GLY A 56 2.75 1.23 12.14
N LEU A 57 1.73 0.67 12.81
CA LEU A 57 0.57 0.07 12.16
C LEU A 57 -0.25 1.11 11.40
N ALA A 58 -0.54 2.25 12.03
CA ALA A 58 -1.27 3.34 11.39
C ALA A 58 -0.54 3.85 10.13
N GLY A 59 0.78 4.05 10.22
CA GLY A 59 1.61 4.43 9.07
C GLY A 59 1.60 3.39 7.95
N ALA A 60 1.70 2.10 8.30
CA ALA A 60 1.66 1.01 7.34
C ALA A 60 0.29 0.91 6.63
N LEU A 61 -0.81 1.13 7.35
CA LEU A 61 -2.17 1.16 6.78
C LEU A 61 -2.36 2.36 5.83
N LEU A 62 -1.84 3.54 6.19
CA LEU A 62 -1.85 4.72 5.31
C LEU A 62 -1.05 4.46 4.02
N LEU A 63 0.12 3.85 4.13
CA LEU A 63 0.93 3.43 2.97
C LEU A 63 0.18 2.42 2.09
N LEU A 64 -0.50 1.44 2.69
CA LEU A 64 -1.27 0.44 1.95
C LEU A 64 -2.44 1.05 1.19
N ARG A 65 -3.15 2.01 1.79
CA ARG A 65 -4.24 2.76 1.12
C ARG A 65 -3.71 3.56 -0.07
N ARG A 66 -2.58 4.27 0.09
CA ARG A 66 -1.93 5.02 -1.00
C ARG A 66 -1.48 4.09 -2.13
N ALA A 67 -0.92 2.93 -1.80
CA ALA A 67 -0.50 1.94 -2.78
C ALA A 67 -1.68 1.36 -3.58
N ARG A 68 -2.82 1.10 -2.94
CA ARG A 68 -4.04 0.64 -3.65
C ARG A 68 -4.53 1.65 -4.66
N LEU A 69 -4.58 2.93 -4.30
CA LEU A 69 -5.01 3.99 -5.22
C LEU A 69 -4.07 4.13 -6.43
N ALA A 70 -2.75 4.07 -6.19
CA ALA A 70 -1.76 4.08 -7.26
C ALA A 70 -1.92 2.88 -8.20
N ALA A 71 -2.14 1.68 -7.64
CA ALA A 71 -2.37 0.47 -8.44
C ALA A 71 -3.65 0.58 -9.29
N SER A 72 -4.75 1.10 -8.74
CA SER A 72 -5.99 1.34 -9.49
C SER A 72 -5.80 2.35 -10.63
N ALA A 73 -5.07 3.46 -10.38
CA ALA A 73 -4.78 4.47 -11.40
C ALA A 73 -3.94 3.89 -12.55
N PHE A 74 -2.94 3.06 -12.24
CA PHE A 74 -2.18 2.33 -13.25
C PHE A 74 -3.05 1.34 -14.04
N GLY A 75 -3.96 0.63 -13.38
CA GLY A 75 -4.92 -0.25 -14.05
C GLY A 75 -5.83 0.49 -15.03
N ILE A 76 -6.34 1.67 -14.64
CA ILE A 76 -7.14 2.53 -15.51
C ILE A 76 -6.30 3.03 -16.69
N SER A 77 -5.07 3.47 -16.45
CA SER A 77 -4.15 3.90 -17.52
C SER A 77 -3.86 2.76 -18.50
N LEU A 78 -3.67 1.54 -18.01
CA LEU A 78 -3.40 0.36 -18.84
C LEU A 78 -4.63 -0.02 -19.68
N LEU A 79 -5.84 0.09 -19.11
CA LEU A 79 -7.08 -0.09 -19.85
C LEU A 79 -7.27 0.98 -20.92
N GLY A 80 -7.02 2.25 -20.59
CA GLY A 80 -7.06 3.34 -21.56
C GLY A 80 -6.08 3.12 -22.70
N LEU A 81 -4.87 2.67 -22.39
CA LEU A 81 -3.88 2.28 -23.40
C LEU A 81 -4.39 1.12 -24.25
N ALA A 82 -4.90 0.05 -23.64
CA ALA A 82 -5.40 -1.12 -24.35
C ALA A 82 -6.55 -0.78 -25.31
N VAL A 83 -7.52 0.03 -24.87
CA VAL A 83 -8.63 0.51 -25.70
C VAL A 83 -8.10 1.37 -26.85
N THR A 84 -7.18 2.29 -26.57
CA THR A 84 -6.58 3.15 -27.59
C THR A 84 -5.78 2.33 -28.61
N SER A 85 -5.06 1.31 -28.17
CA SER A 85 -4.32 0.39 -29.05
C SER A 85 -5.27 -0.43 -29.93
N VAL A 86 -6.35 -0.99 -29.36
CA VAL A 86 -7.36 -1.72 -30.15
C VAL A 86 -8.02 -0.81 -31.18
N TYR A 87 -8.37 0.42 -30.78
CA TYR A 87 -8.95 1.41 -31.69
C TYR A 87 -8.00 1.77 -32.84
N GLN A 88 -6.71 2.01 -32.55
CA GLN A 88 -5.71 2.27 -33.60
C GLN A 88 -5.51 1.08 -34.53
N TRP A 89 -5.59 -0.15 -34.01
CA TRP A 89 -5.49 -1.37 -34.82
C TRP A 89 -6.75 -1.63 -35.64
N SER A 90 -7.92 -1.19 -35.18
CA SER A 90 -9.19 -1.28 -35.95
C SER A 90 -9.34 -0.15 -36.97
N ASP A 91 -8.83 1.04 -36.67
CA ASP A 91 -8.80 2.21 -37.56
C ASP A 91 -7.49 2.27 -38.37
N ALA A 92 -6.92 1.11 -38.72
CA ALA A 92 -5.73 1.02 -39.56
C ALA A 92 -5.92 1.57 -40.99
N GLU A 93 -7.11 2.04 -41.35
CA GLU A 93 -7.32 2.96 -42.45
C GLU A 93 -7.42 4.41 -41.92
N ALA A 94 -6.27 5.03 -41.63
CA ALA A 94 -6.21 6.48 -41.78
C ALA A 94 -6.57 6.77 -43.25
N PRO A 95 -7.67 7.46 -43.57
CA PRO A 95 -8.01 7.69 -44.96
C PRO A 95 -6.90 8.54 -45.56
N ALA A 96 -6.22 7.99 -46.57
CA ALA A 96 -5.11 8.61 -47.29
C ALA A 96 -5.45 10.02 -47.84
N SER A 97 -6.73 10.41 -47.80
CA SER A 97 -7.24 11.73 -48.14
C SER A 97 -6.69 12.87 -47.26
N SER A 98 -6.39 12.66 -45.96
CA SER A 98 -5.95 13.78 -45.09
C SER A 98 -4.51 14.23 -45.33
N ILE A 99 -3.62 13.35 -45.79
CA ILE A 99 -2.22 13.70 -46.09
C ILE A 99 -2.11 14.32 -47.50
N ALA A 100 -2.97 13.92 -48.42
CA ALA A 100 -3.03 14.47 -49.78
C ALA A 100 -3.55 15.92 -49.78
N ASP A 101 -4.54 16.23 -48.94
CA ASP A 101 -5.17 17.56 -48.86
C ASP A 101 -4.20 18.64 -48.34
N VAL A 102 -3.49 18.36 -47.24
CA VAL A 102 -2.46 19.25 -46.66
C VAL A 102 -1.29 19.49 -47.62
N ARG A 103 -0.86 18.47 -48.39
CA ARG A 103 0.19 18.61 -49.41
C ARG A 103 -0.25 19.40 -50.65
N SER A 104 -1.56 19.47 -50.92
CA SER A 104 -2.11 20.25 -52.02
C SER A 104 -2.22 21.73 -51.65
N ALA A 105 -2.67 22.02 -50.43
CA ALA A 105 -2.75 23.39 -49.88
C ALA A 105 -1.37 24.04 -49.69
N ALA A 106 -0.34 23.25 -49.40
CA ALA A 106 1.04 23.74 -49.30
C ALA A 106 1.73 23.96 -50.67
N ARG A 107 1.14 23.48 -51.77
CA ARG A 107 1.68 23.63 -53.13
C ARG A 107 1.03 24.77 -53.93
N SER A 108 -0.04 25.38 -53.39
CA SER A 108 -0.81 26.45 -54.04
C SER A 108 -0.55 27.85 -53.49
N GLY A 109 0.41 28.02 -52.58
CA GLY A 109 0.93 29.32 -52.11
C GLY A 109 2.39 29.50 -52.51
#